data_AF-A0AAD3DJ07-F1
#
_entry.id   AF-A0AAD3DJ07-F1
#
_cell.length_a   1.000
_cell.length_b   1.000
_cell.length_c   1.000
_cell.angle_alpha   90.00
_cell.angle_beta   90.00
_cell.angle_gamma   90.00
#
_symmetry.space_group_name_H-M   'P 1'
#
loop_
_entity.id
_entity.type
_entity.pdbx_description
1 polymer ?
#
loop_
_entity_poly.entity_id
_entity_poly.type
_entity_poly.pdbx_seq_one_letter_code
_entity_poly.pdbx_strand_id
1 'polypeptide(L)'
;MTTSNPRISVSRAMRMELALALVAFVALLGHGAQAQSSSTFPYSSCTQSPSAYSLLPVARSLGNGQYCFTLNAKPPTGCNTYCCTRADVVKMQLNVNAACDVDDANVTVTVSGVPVKQQPEAEFKEPKSGRFVLAISELSLNRGSSGADICISLKPNKKGKGCTTLQQLCVPPAGMPSGVCSAALLDSNKACCPISTVAPPPPSPSPPPPSPPPPTMPLPPPPSPPPPAPPPPGFPPPPVYPGSTCTACVFLNLNAVAPGNGNSNTRFLPAQCGLYAMRIIADINAAGAALAEPFSLSGCSDNLLKVCGAFTSADEAAKLKTASLVQQWVKLVRGPAPVCPGYLKGFTVSAYLGGQGSCLSASDAASC
;
A
#
# COMPACT_ATOMS: atom_id res chain seq x y z
N MET A 1 20.34 50.18 26.08
CA MET A 1 20.31 49.53 27.41
C MET A 1 18.90 49.63 27.94
N THR A 2 18.24 48.48 28.18
CA THR A 2 17.11 48.21 29.12
C THR A 2 15.91 49.20 29.11
N THR A 3 14.63 48.81 29.01
CA THR A 3 13.94 47.60 29.46
C THR A 3 12.47 47.60 29.03
N SER A 4 11.93 46.38 28.90
CA SER A 4 10.56 45.92 29.21
C SER A 4 9.33 46.46 28.47
N ASN A 5 8.67 45.49 27.83
CA ASN A 5 7.33 45.50 27.27
C ASN A 5 6.37 44.84 28.28
N PRO A 6 5.16 45.37 28.57
CA PRO A 6 4.18 44.65 29.38
C PRO A 6 3.20 43.82 28.54
N ARG A 7 3.00 42.57 28.98
CA ARG A 7 1.88 41.69 28.60
C ARG A 7 0.56 42.32 29.06
N ILE A 8 -0.46 42.34 28.20
CA ILE A 8 -1.85 42.53 28.61
C ILE A 8 -2.64 41.27 28.26
N SER A 9 -3.07 40.61 29.33
CA SER A 9 -4.13 39.61 29.40
C SER A 9 -5.48 40.32 29.21
N VAL A 10 -6.37 39.79 28.38
CA VAL A 10 -7.79 40.22 28.38
C VAL A 10 -8.70 39.02 28.57
N SER A 11 -9.12 38.93 29.82
CA SER A 11 -10.36 38.44 30.42
C SER A 11 -11.52 38.00 29.53
N ARG A 12 -12.08 36.86 29.98
CA ARG A 12 -13.50 36.51 29.95
C ARG A 12 -14.38 37.73 30.29
N ALA A 13 -15.37 37.99 29.44
CA ALA A 13 -16.57 38.74 29.82
C ALA A 13 -17.80 37.93 29.41
N MET A 14 -18.32 37.22 30.41
CA MET A 14 -19.64 36.62 30.43
C MET A 14 -20.65 37.77 30.61
N ARG A 15 -21.57 37.96 29.65
CA ARG A 15 -22.77 38.77 29.86
C ARG A 15 -23.98 37.97 29.42
N MET A 16 -24.73 37.57 30.43
CA MET A 16 -26.04 36.97 30.41
C MET A 16 -27.02 38.11 30.62
N GLU A 17 -27.82 38.45 29.61
CA GLU A 17 -29.08 39.16 29.82
C GLU A 17 -30.18 38.54 28.97
N LEU A 18 -31.29 38.32 29.66
CA LEU A 18 -32.47 37.57 29.32
C LEU A 18 -33.54 38.61 28.93
N ALA A 19 -34.06 38.55 27.70
CA ALA A 19 -35.28 39.26 27.33
C ALA A 19 -36.21 38.29 26.58
N LEU A 20 -37.31 37.96 27.25
CA LEU A 20 -38.43 37.18 26.73
C LEU A 20 -39.21 38.02 25.72
N ALA A 21 -39.36 37.54 24.49
CA ALA A 21 -40.42 37.96 23.58
C ALA A 21 -40.89 36.76 22.76
N LEU A 22 -42.13 36.33 23.03
CA LEU A 22 -42.87 35.31 22.30
C LEU A 22 -43.21 35.83 20.89
N VAL A 23 -42.64 35.22 19.85
CA VAL A 23 -43.18 35.24 18.49
C VAL A 23 -43.16 33.82 17.95
N ALA A 24 -44.33 33.21 17.87
CA ALA A 24 -44.56 31.97 17.16
C ALA A 24 -44.69 32.30 15.67
N PHE A 25 -43.77 31.85 14.80
CA PHE A 25 -44.05 31.69 13.36
C PHE A 25 -43.04 30.72 12.70
N VAL A 26 -43.58 29.57 12.26
CA VAL A 26 -43.18 28.71 11.14
C VAL A 26 -41.80 28.01 11.21
N ALA A 27 -41.87 26.71 11.51
CA ALA A 27 -40.85 25.74 11.19
C ALA A 27 -40.67 25.65 9.65
N LEU A 28 -39.73 26.44 9.12
CA LEU A 28 -39.14 26.19 7.82
C LEU A 28 -38.01 25.18 7.98
N LEU A 29 -38.11 24.10 7.19
CA LEU A 29 -37.15 23.01 7.04
C LEU A 29 -35.78 23.56 6.64
N GLY A 30 -34.99 23.96 7.62
CA GLY A 30 -33.54 24.09 7.49
C GLY A 30 -32.97 22.69 7.32
N HIS A 31 -32.61 22.36 6.08
CA HIS A 31 -31.93 21.13 5.70
C HIS A 31 -30.55 21.10 6.40
N GLY A 32 -30.53 20.66 7.65
CA GLY A 32 -29.34 20.02 8.20
C GLY A 32 -29.13 18.77 7.36
N ALA A 33 -28.25 18.85 6.36
CA ALA A 33 -27.72 17.69 5.68
C ALA A 33 -27.04 16.83 6.76
N GLN A 34 -27.80 15.94 7.37
CA GLN A 34 -27.23 14.89 8.20
C GLN A 34 -26.38 14.05 7.26
N ALA A 35 -25.06 14.13 7.44
CA ALA A 35 -24.10 13.29 6.76
C ALA A 35 -24.53 11.84 6.98
N GLN A 36 -25.11 11.21 5.95
CA GLN A 36 -25.37 9.79 5.97
C GLN A 36 -24.04 9.10 6.18
N SER A 37 -23.91 8.43 7.32
CA SER A 37 -22.71 7.73 7.74
C SER A 37 -22.52 6.53 6.81
N SER A 38 -21.77 6.69 5.73
CA SER A 38 -21.35 5.57 4.91
C SER A 38 -20.47 4.66 5.79
N SER A 39 -20.77 3.37 5.87
CA SER A 39 -19.92 2.40 6.58
C SER A 39 -18.59 2.13 5.85
N THR A 40 -18.37 2.78 4.72
CA THR A 40 -17.26 2.55 3.80
C THR A 40 -16.59 3.86 3.47
N PHE A 41 -15.27 3.90 3.65
CA PHE A 41 -14.45 5.07 3.37
C PHE A 41 -14.54 5.49 1.89
N PRO A 42 -14.59 6.80 1.56
CA PRO A 42 -14.62 7.95 2.48
C PRO A 42 -15.95 8.07 3.23
N TYR A 43 -15.87 8.40 4.52
CA TYR A 43 -17.02 8.55 5.42
C TYR A 43 -17.82 9.85 5.18
N SER A 44 -17.49 10.58 4.11
CA SER A 44 -18.17 11.79 3.66
C SER A 44 -19.05 11.49 2.46
N SER A 45 -20.07 12.31 2.22
CA SER A 45 -21.08 12.17 1.14
C SER A 45 -20.54 12.43 -0.27
N CYS A 46 -19.28 12.16 -0.51
CA CYS A 46 -18.64 12.46 -1.78
C CYS A 46 -18.87 11.35 -2.81
N THR A 47 -19.05 11.74 -4.07
CA THR A 47 -19.29 10.79 -5.16
C THR A 47 -17.99 10.13 -5.59
N GLN A 48 -17.93 8.81 -5.46
CA GLN A 48 -16.84 8.02 -6.05
C GLN A 48 -17.04 7.99 -7.56
N SER A 49 -16.16 8.69 -8.29
CA SER A 49 -16.21 8.76 -9.75
C SER A 49 -14.81 8.62 -10.34
N PRO A 50 -14.68 8.08 -11.56
CA PRO A 50 -13.44 8.20 -12.32
C PRO A 50 -12.97 9.66 -12.37
N SER A 51 -11.68 9.87 -12.10
CA SER A 51 -11.08 11.19 -11.94
C SER A 51 -9.71 11.22 -12.62
N ALA A 52 -9.23 12.42 -12.95
CA ALA A 52 -7.86 12.60 -13.43
C ALA A 52 -6.79 12.37 -12.37
N TYR A 53 -7.20 12.27 -11.10
CA TYR A 53 -6.28 12.21 -9.98
C TYR A 53 -6.29 10.83 -9.34
N SER A 54 -5.10 10.29 -9.14
CA SER A 54 -4.85 9.09 -8.34
C SER A 54 -3.51 9.23 -7.62
N LEU A 55 -3.27 8.41 -6.60
CA LEU A 55 -1.93 8.25 -6.04
C LEU A 55 -1.24 7.06 -6.70
N LEU A 56 0.10 7.09 -6.75
CA LEU A 56 0.87 5.91 -7.12
C LEU A 56 0.63 4.77 -6.12
N PRO A 57 0.70 3.50 -6.56
CA PRO A 57 0.31 2.35 -5.74
C PRO A 57 1.25 2.04 -4.57
N VAL A 58 2.43 2.68 -4.50
CA VAL A 58 3.42 2.47 -3.45
C VAL A 58 3.89 3.82 -2.92
N ALA A 59 3.82 4.00 -1.59
CA ALA A 59 4.38 5.16 -0.92
C ALA A 59 5.90 5.06 -0.84
N ARG A 60 6.60 6.20 -0.91
CA ARG A 60 8.05 6.24 -0.70
C ARG A 60 8.37 6.53 0.76
N SER A 61 9.34 5.82 1.34
CA SER A 61 9.93 6.18 2.63
C SER A 61 11.14 7.08 2.40
N LEU A 62 11.18 8.21 3.09
CA LEU A 62 12.37 9.08 3.14
C LEU A 62 13.20 8.86 4.41
N GLY A 63 12.85 7.83 5.20
CA GLY A 63 13.43 7.62 6.54
C GLY A 63 12.82 8.54 7.59
N ASN A 64 13.22 8.34 8.85
CA ASN A 64 12.80 9.18 9.99
C ASN A 64 11.27 9.32 10.17
N GLY A 65 10.50 8.28 9.81
CA GLY A 65 9.03 8.29 9.89
C GLY A 65 8.35 9.14 8.81
N GLN A 66 9.06 9.55 7.76
CA GLN A 66 8.50 10.33 6.65
C GLN A 66 8.11 9.44 5.47
N TYR A 67 6.87 9.60 5.01
CA TYR A 67 6.26 8.83 3.93
C TYR A 67 5.63 9.77 2.89
N CYS A 68 5.95 9.58 1.61
CA CYS A 68 5.47 10.41 0.52
C CYS A 68 4.54 9.65 -0.42
N PHE A 69 3.39 10.26 -0.68
CA PHE A 69 2.40 9.84 -1.65
C PHE A 69 2.56 10.66 -2.92
N THR A 70 2.85 10.01 -4.05
CA THR A 70 3.06 10.72 -5.31
C THR A 70 1.74 10.81 -6.09
N LEU A 71 1.36 12.02 -6.48
CA LEU A 71 0.17 12.30 -7.26
C LEU A 71 0.39 11.92 -8.73
N ASN A 72 -0.57 11.22 -9.33
CA ASN A 72 -0.71 11.05 -10.77
C ASN A 72 -1.95 11.84 -11.22
N ALA A 73 -1.75 12.82 -12.11
CA ALA A 73 -2.81 13.72 -12.59
C ALA A 73 -3.17 13.47 -14.06
N LYS A 74 -3.30 12.19 -14.44
CA LYS A 74 -3.63 11.76 -15.80
C LYS A 74 -5.05 11.17 -15.86
N PRO A 75 -5.97 11.76 -16.65
CA PRO A 75 -7.31 11.20 -16.84
C PRO A 75 -7.25 9.80 -17.47
N PRO A 76 -8.04 8.84 -16.96
CA PRO A 76 -8.25 7.58 -17.63
C PRO A 76 -8.76 7.78 -19.05
N THR A 77 -8.38 6.90 -19.97
CA THR A 77 -8.87 6.93 -21.35
C THR A 77 -10.39 6.93 -21.39
N GLY A 78 -10.97 7.86 -22.15
CA GLY A 78 -12.42 8.01 -22.27
C GLY A 78 -13.10 8.78 -21.13
N CYS A 79 -12.35 9.24 -20.11
CA CYS A 79 -12.94 10.04 -19.05
C CYS A 79 -13.03 11.53 -19.43
N ASN A 80 -14.26 12.00 -19.62
CA ASN A 80 -14.59 13.37 -20.04
C ASN A 80 -15.47 14.13 -19.03
N THR A 81 -15.66 13.59 -17.83
CA THR A 81 -16.47 14.21 -16.77
C THR A 81 -15.76 15.41 -16.15
N TYR A 82 -16.48 16.16 -15.30
CA TYR A 82 -15.91 17.24 -14.48
C TYR A 82 -14.64 16.78 -13.72
N CYS A 83 -14.71 15.61 -13.08
CA CYS A 83 -13.61 15.03 -12.31
C CYS A 83 -12.35 14.70 -13.11
N CYS A 84 -12.49 14.56 -14.44
CA CYS A 84 -11.37 14.24 -15.33
C CYS A 84 -10.83 15.45 -16.09
N THR A 85 -11.62 16.51 -16.22
CA THR A 85 -11.28 17.64 -17.09
C THR A 85 -11.01 18.93 -16.34
N ARG A 86 -11.65 19.13 -15.18
CA ARG A 86 -11.70 20.43 -14.49
C ARG A 86 -11.50 20.38 -12.98
N ALA A 87 -11.73 19.24 -12.34
CA ALA A 87 -11.52 19.13 -10.90
C ALA A 87 -10.08 19.50 -10.52
N ASP A 88 -9.94 20.05 -9.33
CA ASP A 88 -8.68 20.26 -8.62
C ASP A 88 -8.58 19.24 -7.47
N VAL A 89 -7.46 19.26 -6.74
CA VAL A 89 -7.28 18.49 -5.51
C VAL A 89 -6.87 19.46 -4.41
N VAL A 90 -7.83 19.79 -3.55
CA VAL A 90 -7.61 20.71 -2.42
C VAL A 90 -7.45 19.99 -1.09
N LYS A 91 -7.92 18.74 -1.01
CA LYS A 91 -7.88 17.96 0.21
C LYS A 91 -7.59 16.50 -0.07
N MET A 92 -6.79 15.88 0.80
CA MET A 92 -6.59 14.44 0.84
C MET A 92 -7.05 13.91 2.19
N GLN A 93 -7.80 12.82 2.19
CA GLN A 93 -8.24 12.11 3.39
C GLN A 93 -7.59 10.73 3.46
N LEU A 94 -7.13 10.31 4.63
CA LEU A 94 -6.61 8.97 4.88
C LEU A 94 -7.47 8.25 5.91
N ASN A 95 -7.75 6.96 5.68
CA ASN A 95 -8.40 6.10 6.67
C ASN A 95 -7.35 5.54 7.64
N VAL A 96 -7.39 6.00 8.88
CA VAL A 96 -6.32 5.79 9.86
C VAL A 96 -6.83 5.24 11.19
N ASN A 97 -5.93 4.63 11.95
CA ASN A 97 -6.24 3.97 13.22
C ASN A 97 -6.38 5.02 14.32
N ALA A 98 -7.48 4.99 15.09
CA ALA A 98 -7.72 5.92 16.19
C ALA A 98 -6.66 5.88 17.28
N ALA A 99 -5.90 4.78 17.41
CA ALA A 99 -4.75 4.72 18.31
C ALA A 99 -3.63 5.72 17.95
N CYS A 100 -3.63 6.26 16.73
CA CYS A 100 -2.68 7.26 16.27
C CYS A 100 -3.10 8.69 16.58
N ASP A 101 -4.38 8.91 16.91
CA ASP A 101 -4.92 10.19 17.33
C ASP A 101 -4.64 10.40 18.82
N VAL A 102 -3.41 10.81 19.12
CA VAL A 102 -2.96 11.10 20.48
C VAL A 102 -2.61 12.57 20.61
N ASP A 103 -2.92 13.15 21.78
CA ASP A 103 -2.56 14.53 22.08
C ASP A 103 -1.05 14.74 21.92
N ASP A 104 -0.67 15.89 21.36
CA ASP A 104 0.71 16.30 21.06
C ASP A 104 1.49 15.37 20.09
N ALA A 105 0.87 14.40 19.42
CA ALA A 105 1.51 13.72 18.28
C ALA A 105 1.56 14.69 17.10
N ASN A 106 2.75 14.87 16.53
CA ASN A 106 2.98 15.84 15.48
C ASN A 106 3.02 15.14 14.13
N VAL A 107 1.88 15.13 13.43
CA VAL A 107 1.82 14.74 12.02
C VAL A 107 1.98 15.99 11.19
N THR A 108 3.19 16.22 10.65
CA THR A 108 3.43 17.36 9.75
C THR A 108 3.28 16.93 8.31
N VAL A 109 2.79 17.82 7.46
CA VAL A 109 2.67 17.55 6.01
C VAL A 109 3.43 18.57 5.18
N THR A 110 4.05 18.09 4.11
CA THR A 110 4.60 18.93 3.05
C THR A 110 4.03 18.52 1.70
N VAL A 111 3.90 19.48 0.80
CA VAL A 111 3.54 19.27 -0.61
C VAL A 111 4.73 19.72 -1.44
N SER A 112 5.35 18.79 -2.15
CA SER A 112 6.58 19.00 -2.91
C SER A 112 7.67 19.69 -2.09
N GLY A 113 7.81 19.29 -0.82
CA GLY A 113 8.78 19.85 0.13
C GLY A 113 8.35 21.13 0.86
N VAL A 114 7.23 21.75 0.45
CA VAL A 114 6.71 22.97 1.10
C VAL A 114 5.72 22.59 2.20
N PRO A 115 5.90 23.04 3.45
CA PRO A 115 4.93 22.80 4.52
C PRO A 115 3.54 23.36 4.19
N VAL A 116 2.50 22.57 4.46
CA VAL A 116 1.11 23.08 4.38
C VAL A 116 0.87 24.10 5.49
N LYS A 117 0.05 25.12 5.23
CA LYS A 117 -0.22 26.17 6.24
C LYS A 117 -1.08 25.65 7.38
N GLN A 118 -2.03 24.78 7.06
CA GLN A 118 -2.89 24.12 8.04
C GLN A 118 -2.35 22.72 8.37
N GLN A 119 -2.21 22.43 9.67
CA GLN A 119 -1.85 21.08 10.11
C GLN A 119 -2.98 20.09 9.75
N PRO A 120 -2.66 18.81 9.54
CA PRO A 120 -3.66 17.77 9.35
C PRO A 120 -4.63 17.71 10.54
N GLU A 121 -5.90 17.51 10.25
CA GLU A 121 -6.97 17.48 11.26
C GLU A 121 -7.73 16.16 11.21
N ALA A 122 -8.18 15.70 12.38
CA ALA A 122 -9.08 14.55 12.49
C ALA A 122 -10.52 14.99 12.20
N GLU A 123 -11.02 14.75 10.98
CA GLU A 123 -12.36 15.21 10.56
C GLU A 123 -13.51 14.31 11.00
N PHE A 124 -13.25 13.01 11.15
CA PHE A 124 -14.25 12.03 11.56
C PHE A 124 -13.62 11.04 12.51
N LYS A 125 -14.15 10.91 13.72
CA LYS A 125 -13.77 9.88 14.67
C LYS A 125 -14.95 8.92 14.78
N GLU A 126 -14.75 7.65 14.45
CA GLU A 126 -15.77 6.63 14.66
C GLU A 126 -15.45 5.91 15.98
N PRO A 127 -16.07 6.32 17.11
CA PRO A 127 -15.66 5.86 18.44
C PRO A 127 -15.81 4.35 18.64
N LYS A 128 -16.63 3.66 17.82
CA LYS A 128 -16.87 2.22 17.92
C LYS A 128 -15.95 1.36 17.05
N SER A 129 -15.42 1.88 15.94
CA SER A 129 -14.60 1.10 15.01
C SER A 129 -13.10 1.24 15.24
N GLY A 130 -12.68 2.19 16.09
CA GLY A 130 -11.27 2.48 16.32
C GLY A 130 -10.59 3.11 15.10
N ARG A 131 -11.36 3.85 14.29
CA ARG A 131 -10.89 4.50 13.06
C ARG A 131 -11.15 5.99 13.12
N PHE A 132 -10.31 6.76 12.44
CA PHE A 132 -10.59 8.16 12.15
C PHE A 132 -10.13 8.55 10.74
N VAL A 133 -10.57 9.72 10.27
CA VAL A 133 -10.13 10.31 9.01
C VAL A 133 -9.12 11.41 9.29
N LEU A 134 -7.88 11.20 8.84
CA LEU A 134 -6.86 12.24 8.81
C LEU A 134 -7.03 13.05 7.52
N ALA A 135 -7.43 14.31 7.66
CA ALA A 135 -7.62 15.22 6.54
C ALA A 135 -6.45 16.18 6.41
N ILE A 136 -5.97 16.31 5.17
CA ILE A 136 -4.87 17.18 4.77
C ILE A 136 -5.47 18.17 3.78
N SER A 137 -5.65 19.41 4.21
CA SER A 137 -6.28 20.48 3.42
C SER A 137 -5.24 21.35 2.72
N GLU A 138 -5.72 22.31 1.92
CA GLU A 138 -4.92 23.35 1.25
C GLU A 138 -3.86 22.81 0.28
N LEU A 139 -4.06 21.61 -0.26
CA LEU A 139 -3.10 21.00 -1.19
C LEU A 139 -2.91 21.84 -2.47
N SER A 140 -3.98 22.49 -2.94
CA SER A 140 -3.97 23.36 -4.13
C SER A 140 -3.35 22.70 -5.38
N LEU A 141 -3.53 21.38 -5.51
CA LEU A 141 -2.96 20.58 -6.58
C LEU A 141 -3.90 20.60 -7.80
N ASN A 142 -3.34 20.61 -8.99
CA ASN A 142 -4.08 20.64 -10.24
C ASN A 142 -3.47 19.68 -11.28
N ARG A 143 -3.96 19.70 -12.52
CA ARG A 143 -3.52 18.77 -13.57
C ARG A 143 -2.03 18.89 -13.92
N GLY A 144 -1.45 20.08 -13.73
CA GLY A 144 -0.01 20.32 -13.91
C GLY A 144 0.84 19.75 -12.76
N SER A 145 0.22 19.34 -11.65
CA SER A 145 0.91 18.84 -10.46
C SER A 145 1.20 17.34 -10.50
N SER A 146 1.12 16.68 -11.67
CA SER A 146 1.48 15.26 -11.78
C SER A 146 2.94 15.06 -11.35
N GLY A 147 3.19 14.08 -10.49
CA GLY A 147 4.50 13.84 -9.88
C GLY A 147 4.74 14.62 -8.58
N ALA A 148 3.83 15.50 -8.17
CA ALA A 148 3.93 16.16 -6.87
C ALA A 148 3.85 15.14 -5.73
N ASP A 149 4.64 15.38 -4.68
CA ASP A 149 4.66 14.53 -3.50
C ASP A 149 3.87 15.17 -2.35
N ILE A 150 2.99 14.40 -1.75
CA ILE A 150 2.34 14.75 -0.49
C ILE A 150 3.03 13.91 0.59
N CYS A 151 3.90 14.52 1.38
CA CYS A 151 4.69 13.81 2.39
C CYS A 151 4.11 14.04 3.78
N ILE A 152 3.87 12.95 4.50
CA ILE A 152 3.49 12.97 5.93
C ILE A 152 4.73 12.58 6.75
N SER A 153 4.98 13.27 7.85
CA SER A 153 6.00 12.88 8.83
C SER A 153 5.32 12.42 10.11
N LEU A 154 5.57 11.17 10.49
CA LEU A 154 4.98 10.53 11.65
C LEU A 154 5.95 10.56 12.82
N LYS A 155 5.55 11.22 13.91
CA LYS A 155 6.35 11.31 15.14
C LYS A 155 5.50 10.94 16.35
N PRO A 156 6.08 10.20 17.30
CA PRO A 156 5.40 9.97 18.56
C PRO A 156 5.29 11.28 19.34
N ASN A 157 4.31 11.38 20.22
CA ASN A 157 4.22 12.46 21.18
C ASN A 157 5.32 12.35 22.26
N LYS A 158 5.38 13.33 23.15
CA LYS A 158 6.37 13.38 24.25
C LYS A 158 6.35 12.16 25.18
N LYS A 159 5.26 11.37 25.18
CA LYS A 159 5.08 10.16 25.98
C LYS A 159 5.41 8.87 25.19
N GLY A 160 5.96 8.99 23.98
CA GLY A 160 6.25 7.84 23.12
C GLY A 160 5.02 7.19 22.49
N LYS A 161 3.84 7.84 22.56
CA LYS A 161 2.59 7.33 21.98
C LYS A 161 2.34 7.93 20.59
N GLY A 162 1.53 7.25 19.79
CA GLY A 162 1.23 7.63 18.41
C GLY A 162 1.85 6.65 17.41
N CYS A 163 1.58 6.88 16.14
CA CYS A 163 2.02 6.00 15.07
C CYS A 163 3.29 6.54 14.43
N THR A 164 4.26 5.69 14.19
CA THR A 164 5.56 6.04 13.57
C THR A 164 5.75 5.40 12.20
N THR A 165 4.86 4.48 11.83
CA THR A 165 4.88 3.78 10.55
C THR A 165 3.51 3.78 9.88
N LEU A 166 3.48 3.59 8.55
CA LEU A 166 2.21 3.41 7.83
C LEU A 166 1.46 2.17 8.31
N GLN A 167 2.17 1.10 8.71
CA GLN A 167 1.60 -0.12 9.27
C GLN A 167 0.76 0.14 10.53
N GLN A 168 1.20 1.08 11.36
CA GLN A 168 0.46 1.51 12.55
C GLN A 168 -0.62 2.55 12.20
N LEU A 169 -0.30 3.47 11.29
CA LEU A 169 -1.17 4.59 10.93
C LEU A 169 -2.42 4.14 10.17
N CYS A 170 -2.27 3.35 9.12
CA CYS A 170 -3.32 3.12 8.14
C CYS A 170 -4.19 1.93 8.52
N VAL A 171 -5.51 2.08 8.35
CA VAL A 171 -6.43 0.94 8.46
C VAL A 171 -6.63 0.33 7.07
N PRO A 172 -6.15 -0.90 6.83
CA PRO A 172 -6.18 -1.48 5.51
C PRO A 172 -7.63 -1.72 5.04
N PRO A 173 -7.88 -1.61 3.72
CA PRO A 173 -9.10 -2.15 3.12
C PRO A 173 -9.28 -3.64 3.46
N ALA A 174 -10.52 -4.13 3.44
CA ALA A 174 -10.79 -5.55 3.67
C ALA A 174 -9.97 -6.43 2.70
N GLY A 175 -9.27 -7.44 3.22
CA GLY A 175 -8.42 -8.35 2.45
C GLY A 175 -7.00 -7.85 2.16
N MET A 176 -6.64 -6.61 2.55
CA MET A 176 -5.31 -6.05 2.36
C MET A 176 -4.40 -6.21 3.61
N PRO A 177 -3.07 -6.32 3.43
CA PRO A 177 -2.13 -6.40 4.54
C PRO A 177 -2.04 -5.05 5.30
N SER A 178 -1.52 -5.10 6.53
CA SER A 178 -1.29 -3.90 7.34
C SER A 178 -0.35 -2.91 6.64
N GLY A 179 -0.63 -1.62 6.83
CA GLY A 179 0.13 -0.53 6.21
C GLY A 179 -0.32 -0.10 4.83
N VAL A 180 -1.25 -0.83 4.20
CA VAL A 180 -1.93 -0.34 3.00
C VAL A 180 -2.90 0.77 3.41
N CYS A 181 -2.70 1.96 2.87
CA CYS A 181 -3.53 3.14 3.15
C CYS A 181 -4.64 3.27 2.11
N SER A 182 -5.85 3.60 2.57
CA SER A 182 -6.90 4.13 1.70
C SER A 182 -6.84 5.65 1.72
N ALA A 183 -6.73 6.26 0.55
CA ALA A 183 -6.64 7.70 0.39
C ALA A 183 -7.74 8.20 -0.55
N ALA A 184 -8.52 9.18 -0.13
CA ALA A 184 -9.47 9.88 -0.98
C ALA A 184 -8.91 11.27 -1.33
N LEU A 185 -8.97 11.66 -2.60
CA LEU A 185 -8.60 13.00 -3.06
C LEU A 185 -9.87 13.78 -3.34
N LEU A 186 -10.03 14.96 -2.77
CA LEU A 186 -11.23 15.78 -2.86
C LEU A 186 -10.94 17.08 -3.62
N ASP A 187 -11.87 17.42 -4.51
CA ASP A 187 -11.91 18.71 -5.19
C ASP A 187 -12.56 19.80 -4.32
N SER A 188 -12.47 21.04 -4.78
CA SER A 188 -13.05 22.21 -4.11
C SER A 188 -14.55 22.08 -3.82
N ASN A 189 -15.29 21.36 -4.66
CA ASN A 189 -16.73 21.17 -4.49
C ASN A 189 -17.12 19.88 -3.76
N LYS A 190 -16.14 19.04 -3.37
CA LYS A 190 -16.37 17.69 -2.83
C LYS A 190 -17.27 16.84 -3.76
N ALA A 191 -17.25 17.14 -5.06
CA ALA A 191 -17.99 16.45 -6.09
C ALA A 191 -17.24 15.19 -6.56
N CYS A 192 -15.91 15.19 -6.44
CA CYS A 192 -15.04 14.13 -6.93
C CYS A 192 -14.21 13.54 -5.78
N CYS A 193 -14.36 12.24 -5.53
CA CYS A 193 -13.53 11.52 -4.57
C CYS A 193 -13.02 10.18 -5.12
N PRO A 194 -12.05 10.19 -6.05
CA PRO A 194 -11.32 8.98 -6.35
C PRO A 194 -10.62 8.45 -5.10
N ILE A 195 -10.71 7.13 -4.92
CA ILE A 195 -10.00 6.42 -3.85
C ILE A 195 -8.79 5.73 -4.44
N SER A 196 -7.63 5.93 -3.82
CA SER A 196 -6.40 5.21 -4.11
C SER A 196 -6.05 4.28 -2.94
N THR A 197 -5.57 3.09 -3.26
CA THR A 197 -4.94 2.19 -2.31
C THR A 197 -3.43 2.29 -2.46
N VAL A 198 -2.73 2.62 -1.39
CA VAL A 198 -1.28 2.83 -1.42
C VAL A 198 -0.60 1.86 -0.46
N ALA A 199 0.24 0.98 -0.99
CA ALA A 199 1.03 0.05 -0.21
C ALA A 199 2.20 0.76 0.49
N PRO A 200 2.65 0.25 1.65
CA PRO A 200 3.86 0.76 2.27
C PRO A 200 5.08 0.46 1.38
N PRO A 201 6.16 1.24 1.52
CA PRO A 201 7.40 0.94 0.82
C PRO A 201 7.90 -0.47 1.17
N PRO A 202 8.57 -1.16 0.23
CA PRO A 202 9.18 -2.45 0.53
C PRO A 202 10.18 -2.31 1.69
N PRO A 203 10.31 -3.33 2.55
CA PRO A 203 11.29 -3.30 3.62
C PRO A 203 12.68 -3.08 3.03
N SER A 204 13.45 -2.17 3.64
CA SER A 204 14.83 -1.93 3.23
C SER A 204 15.59 -3.25 3.30
N PRO A 205 16.39 -3.61 2.28
CA PRO A 205 17.20 -4.83 2.33
C PRO A 205 18.04 -4.81 3.60
N SER A 206 18.08 -5.95 4.31
CA SER A 206 18.93 -6.08 5.48
C SER A 206 20.37 -5.72 5.11
N PRO A 207 21.09 -4.96 5.96
CA PRO A 207 22.50 -4.69 5.70
C PRO A 207 23.23 -6.02 5.52
N PRO A 208 24.17 -6.11 4.57
CA PRO A 208 24.97 -7.30 4.41
C PRO A 208 25.63 -7.64 5.76
N PRO A 209 25.74 -8.93 6.12
CA PRO A 209 26.40 -9.32 7.35
C PRO A 209 27.79 -8.68 7.42
N PRO A 210 28.22 -8.20 8.61
CA PRO A 210 29.55 -7.61 8.76
C PRO A 210 30.58 -8.60 8.24
N SER A 211 31.48 -8.12 7.37
CA SER A 211 32.58 -8.93 6.88
C SER A 211 33.30 -9.59 8.06
N PRO A 212 33.61 -10.88 8.00
CA PRO A 212 34.34 -11.54 9.07
C PRO A 212 35.64 -10.78 9.33
N PRO A 213 36.09 -10.66 10.60
CA PRO A 213 37.35 -10.02 10.91
C PRO A 213 38.46 -10.65 10.08
N PRO A 214 39.39 -9.86 9.53
CA PRO A 214 40.51 -10.40 8.77
C PRO A 214 41.21 -11.45 9.65
N PRO A 215 41.57 -12.62 9.09
CA PRO A 215 42.32 -13.61 9.83
C PRO A 215 43.59 -12.96 10.37
N THR A 216 43.82 -13.10 11.68
CA THR A 216 45.06 -12.69 12.32
C THR A 216 46.24 -13.26 11.54
N MET A 217 47.12 -12.39 11.04
CA MET A 217 48.32 -12.82 10.33
C MET A 217 49.10 -13.79 11.23
N PRO A 218 49.45 -14.99 10.74
CA PRO A 218 50.34 -15.88 11.48
C PRO A 218 51.71 -15.21 11.65
N LEU A 219 52.33 -15.41 12.83
CA LEU A 219 53.70 -15.00 13.08
C LEU A 219 54.64 -15.52 11.97
N PRO A 220 55.70 -14.76 11.61
CA PRO A 220 56.66 -15.19 10.61
C PRO A 220 57.33 -16.52 11.02
N PRO A 221 57.38 -17.51 10.11
CA PRO A 221 58.01 -18.80 10.39
C PRO A 221 59.55 -18.71 10.42
N PRO A 222 60.22 -19.63 11.15
CA PRO A 222 61.68 -19.78 11.14
C PRO A 222 62.24 -20.09 9.74
N PRO A 223 63.54 -19.85 9.49
CA PRO A 223 64.17 -19.98 8.18
C PRO A 223 63.99 -21.38 7.56
N SER A 224 63.66 -21.39 6.27
CA SER A 224 63.22 -22.57 5.53
C SER A 224 64.32 -23.62 5.30
N PRO A 225 64.01 -24.93 5.46
CA PRO A 225 64.81 -26.04 4.94
C PRO A 225 64.71 -26.15 3.39
N PRO A 226 65.61 -26.93 2.74
CA PRO A 226 65.75 -27.01 1.28
C PRO A 226 64.48 -27.45 0.53
N PRO A 227 64.36 -27.08 -0.76
CA PRO A 227 63.11 -27.18 -1.51
C PRO A 227 62.67 -28.63 -1.74
N PRO A 228 61.40 -28.97 -1.44
CA PRO A 228 60.77 -30.21 -1.87
C PRO A 228 60.42 -30.19 -3.37
N ALA A 229 60.38 -31.38 -3.96
CA ALA A 229 60.05 -31.63 -5.35
C ALA A 229 58.69 -31.03 -5.79
N PRO A 230 58.53 -30.70 -7.09
CA PRO A 230 57.32 -30.08 -7.61
C PRO A 230 56.08 -30.96 -7.42
N PRO A 231 54.93 -30.38 -7.02
CA PRO A 231 53.68 -31.11 -6.86
C PRO A 231 53.06 -31.48 -8.21
N PRO A 232 52.26 -32.57 -8.25
CA PRO A 232 51.51 -32.97 -9.44
C PRO A 232 50.45 -31.92 -9.84
N PRO A 233 50.03 -31.89 -11.13
CA PRO A 233 49.08 -30.91 -11.64
C PRO A 233 47.76 -30.94 -10.86
N GLY A 234 47.31 -29.74 -10.47
CA GLY A 234 46.11 -29.53 -9.66
C GLY A 234 44.85 -30.09 -10.31
N PHE A 235 44.02 -30.71 -9.47
CA PHE A 235 42.69 -31.17 -9.85
C PHE A 235 41.84 -29.99 -10.37
N PRO A 236 41.05 -30.20 -11.44
CA PRO A 236 40.10 -29.21 -11.92
C PRO A 236 39.04 -28.89 -10.84
N PRO A 237 38.49 -27.66 -10.84
CA PRO A 237 37.41 -27.28 -9.92
C PRO A 237 36.25 -28.28 -10.02
N PRO A 238 35.56 -28.60 -8.90
CA PRO A 238 34.42 -29.49 -8.93
C PRO A 238 33.37 -28.94 -9.90
N PRO A 239 32.82 -29.78 -10.80
CA PRO A 239 31.76 -29.36 -11.70
C PRO A 239 30.56 -28.89 -10.87
N VAL A 240 30.12 -27.65 -11.13
CA VAL A 240 28.82 -27.16 -10.67
C VAL A 240 27.79 -28.11 -11.27
N TYR A 241 27.23 -29.01 -10.46
CA TYR A 241 26.21 -29.97 -10.89
C TYR A 241 24.95 -29.20 -11.32
N PRO A 242 24.60 -29.18 -12.61
CA PRO A 242 23.30 -28.66 -13.04
C PRO A 242 22.27 -29.75 -12.71
N GLY A 243 21.52 -29.61 -11.61
CA GLY A 243 20.67 -30.75 -11.23
C GLY A 243 19.54 -30.60 -10.23
N SER A 244 19.36 -29.51 -9.49
CA SER A 244 18.29 -29.54 -8.48
C SER A 244 17.57 -28.23 -8.19
N THR A 245 17.81 -27.13 -8.90
CA THR A 245 16.95 -25.95 -8.71
C THR A 245 15.56 -26.23 -9.29
N CYS A 246 14.53 -25.99 -8.49
CA CYS A 246 13.15 -26.14 -8.92
C CYS A 246 12.63 -24.76 -9.34
N THR A 247 12.80 -24.42 -10.63
CA THR A 247 12.20 -23.20 -11.19
C THR A 247 10.70 -23.37 -11.27
N ALA A 248 9.95 -22.45 -10.68
CA ALA A 248 8.50 -22.50 -10.64
C ALA A 248 7.86 -21.14 -10.95
N CYS A 249 6.64 -21.21 -11.48
CA CYS A 249 5.84 -20.05 -11.82
C CYS A 249 4.40 -20.23 -11.32
N VAL A 250 3.86 -19.15 -10.75
CA VAL A 250 2.44 -18.98 -10.46
C VAL A 250 1.79 -18.23 -11.62
N PHE A 251 0.66 -18.73 -12.08
CA PHE A 251 -0.16 -18.16 -13.13
C PHE A 251 -1.55 -17.89 -12.55
N LEU A 252 -2.03 -16.66 -12.65
CA LEU A 252 -3.44 -16.32 -12.45
C LEU A 252 -4.06 -16.01 -13.81
N ASN A 253 -5.12 -16.73 -14.16
CA ASN A 253 -5.82 -16.57 -15.44
C ASN A 253 -7.28 -16.18 -15.24
N LEU A 254 -7.78 -15.34 -16.15
CA LEU A 254 -9.20 -15.03 -16.33
C LEU A 254 -9.68 -15.69 -17.62
N ASN A 255 -10.50 -16.73 -17.50
CA ASN A 255 -11.01 -17.49 -18.64
C ASN A 255 -12.51 -17.21 -18.80
N ALA A 256 -12.96 -16.72 -19.95
CA ALA A 256 -14.39 -16.53 -20.20
C ALA A 256 -15.12 -17.89 -20.20
N VAL A 257 -16.27 -17.97 -19.53
CA VAL A 257 -17.07 -19.21 -19.39
C VAL A 257 -17.78 -19.58 -20.70
N ALA A 258 -18.06 -18.59 -21.56
CA ALA A 258 -18.59 -18.81 -22.92
C ALA A 258 -18.13 -17.68 -23.87
N PRO A 259 -17.89 -17.99 -25.15
CA PRO A 259 -17.58 -16.96 -26.15
C PRO A 259 -18.77 -16.00 -26.30
N GLY A 260 -18.58 -14.73 -25.92
CA GLY A 260 -19.58 -13.66 -26.06
C GLY A 260 -20.29 -13.20 -24.77
N ASN A 261 -20.12 -13.91 -23.64
CA ASN A 261 -20.75 -13.53 -22.36
C ASN A 261 -19.79 -12.81 -21.37
N GLY A 262 -18.53 -12.66 -21.74
CA GLY A 262 -17.58 -11.89 -20.94
C GLY A 262 -17.78 -10.39 -21.18
N ASN A 263 -17.85 -9.61 -20.10
CA ASN A 263 -17.64 -8.18 -20.20
C ASN A 263 -16.24 -7.94 -20.79
N SER A 264 -16.16 -7.28 -21.96
CA SER A 264 -14.88 -6.99 -22.64
C SER A 264 -13.95 -6.09 -21.83
N ASN A 265 -14.44 -5.49 -20.73
CA ASN A 265 -13.64 -4.70 -19.81
C ASN A 265 -13.04 -5.52 -18.66
N THR A 266 -13.33 -6.81 -18.56
CA THR A 266 -12.74 -7.68 -17.53
C THR A 266 -11.31 -8.01 -17.92
N ARG A 267 -10.36 -7.33 -17.27
CA ARG A 267 -8.93 -7.56 -17.43
C ARG A 267 -8.18 -7.25 -16.14
N PHE A 268 -7.01 -7.84 -15.97
CA PHE A 268 -6.04 -7.42 -14.96
C PHE A 268 -5.51 -6.03 -15.34
N LEU A 269 -5.78 -5.05 -14.48
CA LEU A 269 -5.15 -3.74 -14.59
C LEU A 269 -3.68 -3.84 -14.12
N PRO A 270 -2.75 -3.04 -14.68
CA PRO A 270 -1.35 -3.05 -14.26
C PRO A 270 -1.16 -2.89 -12.73
N ALA A 271 -1.99 -2.05 -12.11
CA ALA A 271 -1.99 -1.85 -10.65
C ALA A 271 -2.43 -3.12 -9.90
N GLN A 272 -3.43 -3.85 -10.40
CA GLN A 272 -3.88 -5.11 -9.81
C GLN A 272 -2.80 -6.19 -9.92
N CYS A 273 -2.07 -6.24 -11.03
CA CYS A 273 -0.98 -7.20 -11.18
C CYS A 273 0.11 -7.04 -10.12
N GLY A 274 0.54 -5.80 -9.87
CA GLY A 274 1.50 -5.53 -8.80
C GLY A 274 0.99 -5.99 -7.43
N LEU A 275 -0.27 -5.68 -7.11
CA LEU A 275 -0.89 -6.06 -5.84
C LEU A 275 -1.01 -7.59 -5.67
N TYR A 276 -1.51 -8.29 -6.68
CA TYR A 276 -1.65 -9.75 -6.64
C TYR A 276 -0.29 -10.45 -6.61
N ALA A 277 0.69 -9.98 -7.38
CA ALA A 277 2.04 -10.53 -7.35
C ALA A 277 2.70 -10.35 -5.98
N MET A 278 2.60 -9.17 -5.38
CA MET A 278 3.13 -8.93 -4.03
C MET A 278 2.52 -9.88 -3.01
N ARG A 279 1.21 -10.14 -3.10
CA ARG A 279 0.55 -11.09 -2.19
C ARG A 279 1.03 -12.52 -2.40
N ILE A 280 1.12 -12.99 -3.65
CA ILE A 280 1.65 -14.31 -3.98
C ILE A 280 3.07 -14.48 -3.43
N ILE A 281 3.95 -13.49 -3.65
CA ILE A 281 5.34 -13.52 -3.17
C ILE A 281 5.39 -13.56 -1.64
N ALA A 282 4.55 -12.76 -0.97
CA ALA A 282 4.47 -12.77 0.50
C ALA A 282 4.03 -14.14 1.03
N ASP A 283 3.03 -14.77 0.41
CA ASP A 283 2.55 -16.09 0.82
C ASP A 283 3.61 -17.19 0.59
N ILE A 284 4.38 -17.12 -0.52
CA ILE A 284 5.50 -18.05 -0.80
C ILE A 284 6.62 -17.87 0.23
N ASN A 285 7.02 -16.63 0.52
CA ASN A 285 8.07 -16.36 1.51
C ASN A 285 7.65 -16.79 2.93
N ALA A 286 6.38 -16.62 3.27
CA ALA A 286 5.82 -17.05 4.56
C ALA A 286 5.81 -18.58 4.73
N ALA A 287 5.90 -19.36 3.64
CA ALA A 287 6.02 -20.81 3.72
C ALA A 287 7.40 -21.27 4.23
N GLY A 288 8.40 -20.38 4.28
CA GLY A 288 9.73 -20.67 4.83
C GLY A 288 10.57 -21.61 3.96
N ALA A 289 10.24 -21.74 2.68
CA ALA A 289 11.04 -22.51 1.71
C ALA A 289 12.30 -21.75 1.30
N ALA A 290 13.43 -22.45 1.17
CA ALA A 290 14.68 -21.84 0.71
C ALA A 290 14.66 -21.58 -0.81
N LEU A 291 14.77 -20.31 -1.18
CA LEU A 291 14.75 -19.85 -2.57
C LEU A 291 16.17 -19.76 -3.14
N ALA A 292 16.37 -20.32 -4.34
CA ALA A 292 17.55 -20.08 -5.15
C ALA A 292 17.44 -18.73 -5.89
N GLU A 293 16.23 -18.40 -6.36
CA GLU A 293 15.91 -17.10 -6.95
C GLU A 293 14.62 -16.56 -6.33
N PRO A 294 14.61 -15.29 -5.90
CA PRO A 294 13.42 -14.67 -5.32
C PRO A 294 12.29 -14.58 -6.36
N PHE A 295 11.06 -14.86 -5.94
CA PHE A 295 9.90 -14.72 -6.82
C PHE A 295 9.66 -13.24 -7.17
N SER A 296 9.36 -12.98 -8.44
CA SER A 296 9.07 -11.63 -8.95
C SER A 296 8.00 -11.67 -10.04
N LEU A 297 7.34 -10.53 -10.29
CA LEU A 297 6.36 -10.40 -11.37
C LEU A 297 7.08 -10.50 -12.72
N SER A 298 6.85 -11.59 -13.44
CA SER A 298 7.49 -11.87 -14.74
C SER A 298 6.60 -11.51 -15.94
N GLY A 299 5.28 -11.41 -15.73
CA GLY A 299 4.35 -11.05 -16.80
C GLY A 299 3.00 -10.59 -16.27
N CYS A 300 2.43 -9.58 -16.92
CA CYS A 300 1.09 -9.09 -16.65
C CYS A 300 0.47 -8.68 -17.99
N SER A 301 -0.69 -9.25 -18.29
CA SER A 301 -1.51 -9.00 -19.48
C SER A 301 -2.97 -9.00 -19.07
N ASP A 302 -3.87 -8.72 -20.01
CA ASP A 302 -5.30 -8.57 -19.73
C ASP A 302 -5.89 -9.79 -19.00
N ASN A 303 -5.53 -11.01 -19.39
CA ASN A 303 -6.14 -12.22 -18.83
C ASN A 303 -5.16 -13.12 -18.10
N LEU A 304 -3.88 -12.73 -18.00
CA LEU A 304 -2.83 -13.54 -17.41
C LEU A 304 -1.87 -12.69 -16.58
N LEU A 305 -1.65 -13.12 -15.35
CA LEU A 305 -0.58 -12.67 -14.46
C LEU A 305 0.36 -13.83 -14.17
N LYS A 306 1.68 -13.58 -14.24
CA LYS A 306 2.74 -14.57 -14.08
C LYS A 306 3.80 -14.09 -13.08
N VAL A 307 4.06 -14.89 -12.06
CA VAL A 307 5.10 -14.65 -11.03
C VAL A 307 6.03 -15.85 -10.99
N CYS A 308 7.33 -15.67 -11.21
CA CYS A 308 8.29 -16.78 -11.26
C CYS A 308 9.47 -16.56 -10.33
N GLY A 309 10.09 -17.67 -9.92
CA GLY A 309 11.31 -17.75 -9.12
C GLY A 309 11.83 -19.19 -9.12
N ALA A 310 12.76 -19.49 -8.22
CA ALA A 310 13.32 -20.83 -8.12
C ALA A 310 13.56 -21.24 -6.66
N PHE A 311 13.25 -22.48 -6.32
CA PHE A 311 13.63 -23.11 -5.06
C PHE A 311 15.01 -23.75 -5.17
N THR A 312 15.71 -23.85 -4.05
CA THR A 312 17.02 -24.53 -3.98
C THR A 312 16.92 -26.05 -4.24
N SER A 313 15.76 -26.65 -3.97
CA SER A 313 15.44 -28.06 -4.27
C SER A 313 13.94 -28.30 -4.45
N ALA A 314 13.57 -29.49 -4.95
CA ALA A 314 12.17 -29.94 -5.00
C ALA A 314 11.58 -30.16 -3.59
N ASP A 315 12.39 -30.61 -2.62
CA ASP A 315 11.96 -30.78 -1.23
C ASP A 315 11.60 -29.44 -0.57
N GLU A 316 12.34 -28.37 -0.90
CA GLU A 316 12.00 -27.02 -0.45
C GLU A 316 10.70 -26.52 -1.08
N ALA A 317 10.48 -26.81 -2.36
CA ALA A 317 9.21 -26.51 -3.04
C ALA A 317 8.04 -27.28 -2.40
N ALA A 318 8.24 -28.51 -1.93
CA ALA A 318 7.22 -29.32 -1.27
C ALA A 318 6.76 -28.76 0.09
N LYS A 319 7.52 -27.84 0.71
CA LYS A 319 7.09 -27.14 1.92
C LYS A 319 5.90 -26.20 1.69
N LEU A 320 5.67 -25.79 0.44
CA LEU A 320 4.47 -25.04 0.09
C LEU A 320 3.25 -25.95 0.26
N LYS A 321 2.30 -25.51 1.10
CA LYS A 321 0.97 -26.13 1.20
C LYS A 321 0.15 -25.76 -0.04
N THR A 322 0.59 -26.23 -1.20
CA THR A 322 0.25 -25.70 -2.53
C THR A 322 -1.25 -25.63 -2.76
N ALA A 323 -2.01 -26.67 -2.39
CA ALA A 323 -3.48 -26.70 -2.52
C ALA A 323 -4.17 -25.54 -1.78
N SER A 324 -3.73 -25.23 -0.55
CA SER A 324 -4.33 -24.14 0.23
C SER A 324 -3.96 -22.76 -0.31
N LEU A 325 -2.76 -22.62 -0.87
CA LEU A 325 -2.28 -21.36 -1.44
C LEU A 325 -2.99 -21.03 -2.75
N VAL A 326 -3.10 -21.99 -3.67
CA VAL A 326 -3.80 -21.74 -4.95
C VAL A 326 -5.27 -21.38 -4.71
N GLN A 327 -5.94 -22.00 -3.73
CA GLN A 327 -7.30 -21.61 -3.31
C GLN A 327 -7.37 -20.18 -2.74
N GLN A 328 -6.38 -19.79 -1.94
CA GLN A 328 -6.30 -18.43 -1.41
C GLN A 328 -6.08 -17.41 -2.53
N TRP A 329 -5.27 -17.73 -3.54
CA TRP A 329 -5.02 -16.83 -4.67
C TRP A 329 -6.22 -16.72 -5.60
N VAL A 330 -6.99 -17.79 -5.81
CA VAL A 330 -8.29 -17.71 -6.49
C VAL A 330 -9.24 -16.79 -5.71
N LYS A 331 -9.32 -16.95 -4.38
CA LYS A 331 -10.13 -16.07 -3.51
C LYS A 331 -9.63 -14.62 -3.49
N LEU A 332 -8.33 -14.39 -3.65
CA LEU A 332 -7.74 -13.04 -3.69
C LEU A 332 -8.28 -12.24 -4.89
N VAL A 333 -8.40 -12.88 -6.05
CA VAL A 333 -8.91 -12.23 -7.27
C VAL A 333 -10.44 -12.18 -7.26
N ARG A 334 -11.08 -13.29 -6.88
CA ARG A 334 -12.54 -13.43 -6.92
C ARG A 334 -13.26 -12.70 -5.78
N GLY A 335 -12.61 -12.52 -4.64
CA GLY A 335 -13.29 -12.16 -3.40
C GLY A 335 -13.96 -13.36 -2.70
N PRO A 336 -14.59 -13.12 -1.54
CA PRO A 336 -15.23 -14.16 -0.74
C PRO A 336 -16.51 -14.68 -1.41
N ALA A 337 -16.66 -16.01 -1.46
CA ALA A 337 -17.93 -16.63 -1.86
C ALA A 337 -19.06 -16.23 -0.89
N PRO A 338 -20.32 -16.07 -1.37
CA PRO A 338 -20.79 -16.31 -2.75
C PRO A 338 -20.70 -15.07 -3.67
N VAL A 339 -20.13 -13.97 -3.20
CA VAL A 339 -20.20 -12.68 -3.91
C VAL A 339 -19.08 -12.58 -4.94
N CYS A 340 -19.45 -12.72 -6.22
CA CYS A 340 -18.57 -12.39 -7.33
C CYS A 340 -18.68 -10.90 -7.67
N PRO A 341 -17.56 -10.16 -7.77
CA PRO A 341 -17.55 -8.80 -8.27
C PRO A 341 -18.22 -8.74 -9.64
N GLY A 342 -19.07 -7.74 -9.89
CA GLY A 342 -19.83 -7.65 -11.13
C GLY A 342 -18.95 -7.64 -12.39
N TYR A 343 -17.71 -7.13 -12.28
CA TYR A 343 -16.74 -7.15 -13.37
C TYR A 343 -16.13 -8.53 -13.66
N LEU A 344 -16.32 -9.55 -12.82
CA LEU A 344 -15.87 -10.93 -13.09
C LEU A 344 -17.00 -11.84 -13.58
N LYS A 345 -18.23 -11.33 -13.69
CA LYS A 345 -19.38 -12.13 -14.13
C LYS A 345 -19.13 -12.73 -15.52
N GLY A 346 -19.26 -14.05 -15.65
CA GLY A 346 -18.99 -14.77 -16.90
C GLY A 346 -17.53 -15.21 -17.08
N PHE A 347 -16.71 -15.15 -16.03
CA PHE A 347 -15.31 -15.53 -16.05
C PHE A 347 -14.98 -16.54 -14.95
N THR A 348 -14.12 -17.49 -15.28
CA THR A 348 -13.47 -18.38 -14.32
C THR A 348 -12.09 -17.84 -13.98
N VAL A 349 -11.89 -17.58 -12.70
CA VAL A 349 -10.58 -17.28 -12.13
C VAL A 349 -9.89 -18.61 -11.86
N SER A 350 -8.70 -18.81 -12.41
CA SER A 350 -7.88 -19.98 -12.10
C SER A 350 -6.48 -19.58 -11.65
N ALA A 351 -5.97 -20.27 -10.63
CA ALA A 351 -4.59 -20.19 -10.19
C ALA A 351 -3.89 -21.52 -10.51
N TYR A 352 -2.70 -21.44 -11.09
CA TYR A 352 -1.84 -22.58 -11.35
C TYR A 352 -0.44 -22.30 -10.85
N LEU A 353 0.13 -23.21 -10.08
CA LEU A 353 1.52 -23.21 -9.66
C LEU A 353 2.19 -24.41 -10.31
N GLY A 354 3.15 -24.17 -11.19
CA GLY A 354 3.87 -25.22 -11.91
C GLY A 354 5.38 -25.00 -11.90
N GLY A 355 6.13 -26.07 -11.64
CA GLY A 355 7.59 -26.12 -11.74
C GLY A 355 8.09 -26.83 -13.00
N GLN A 356 9.27 -26.47 -13.51
CA GLN A 356 9.97 -27.32 -14.47
C GLN A 356 10.33 -28.67 -13.83
N GLY A 357 10.25 -29.75 -14.60
CA GLY A 357 10.69 -31.07 -14.14
C GLY A 357 9.84 -31.70 -13.04
N SER A 358 8.53 -31.42 -13.00
CA SER A 358 7.55 -32.00 -12.05
C SER A 358 7.79 -31.72 -10.56
N CYS A 359 8.70 -30.80 -10.23
CA CYS A 359 9.04 -30.53 -8.83
C CYS A 359 7.88 -29.93 -8.00
N LEU A 360 6.90 -29.31 -8.65
CA LEU A 360 5.70 -28.80 -8.00
C LEU A 360 4.57 -28.65 -9.02
N SER A 361 3.35 -29.05 -8.65
CA SER A 361 2.14 -28.74 -9.41
C SER A 361 0.93 -28.61 -8.49
N ALA A 362 0.18 -27.53 -8.64
CA ALA A 362 -1.12 -27.35 -8.03
C ALA A 362 -1.97 -26.40 -8.87
N SER A 363 -3.27 -26.65 -8.92
CA SER A 363 -4.24 -25.76 -9.54
C SER A 363 -5.48 -25.63 -8.67
N ASP A 364 -6.14 -24.49 -8.78
CA ASP A 364 -7.52 -24.31 -8.34
C ASP A 364 -8.23 -23.34 -9.30
N ALA A 365 -9.54 -23.46 -9.40
CA ALA A 365 -10.34 -22.61 -10.26
C ALA A 365 -11.74 -22.39 -9.67
N ALA A 366 -12.26 -21.18 -9.83
CA ALA A 366 -13.60 -20.85 -9.41
C ALA A 366 -14.27 -19.86 -10.36
N SER A 367 -15.50 -20.18 -10.75
CA SER A 367 -16.30 -19.35 -11.66
C SER A 367 -17.02 -18.21 -10.95
N CYS A 368 -17.20 -17.16 -11.74
CA CYS A 368 -18.13 -16.05 -11.63
C CYS A 368 -18.88 -15.93 -12.98
#